data_AF-A0A9P3HDK5-F1
#
_entry.id   AF-A0A9P3HDK5-F1
#
_cell.length_a   1.000
_cell.length_b   1.000
_cell.length_c   1.000
_cell.angle_alpha   90.00
_cell.angle_beta   90.00
_cell.angle_gamma   90.00
#
_symmetry.space_group_name_H-M   'P 1'
#
loop_
_entity.id
_entity.type
_entity.pdbx_description
1 polymer ?
#
loop_
_entity_poly.entity_id
_entity_poly.type
_entity_poly.pdbx_seq_one_letter_code
_entity_poly.pdbx_strand_id
1 'polypeptide(L)'
;MSVVILLVSLLGASAGLSDSKRIVGAYGVLLAILVVLQLGLLIYGFSRHDQVDTLLDSAWQTAYDSDPRSLQDIETRLQCCGFASVDDRAVPKDSMKACARSPAFGYKVPCKNQLQQAYSRHEHAVLGVISVIEILQILALVAAVFLYKRIPSDDVLEFGRRSDHSRALLRGMRDEDQGLLNDQGQQQSGAYDEDSRYGTVTTLR
;
A
#
# COMPACT_ATOMS: atom_id res chain seq x y z
N MET A 1 -4.66 -9.34 -4.47
CA MET A 1 -4.17 -8.92 -3.14
C MET A 1 -2.69 -8.54 -3.14
N SER A 2 -1.79 -9.32 -3.74
CA SER A 2 -0.33 -9.06 -3.68
C SER A 2 0.10 -7.70 -4.25
N VAL A 3 -0.51 -7.24 -5.35
CA VAL A 3 -0.20 -5.92 -5.94
C VAL A 3 -0.57 -4.76 -5.02
N VAL A 4 -1.70 -4.86 -4.33
CA VAL A 4 -2.17 -3.82 -3.40
C VAL A 4 -1.22 -3.72 -2.21
N ILE A 5 -0.77 -4.85 -1.66
CA ILE A 5 0.20 -4.88 -0.56
C ILE A 5 1.52 -4.24 -0.99
N LEU A 6 2.03 -4.58 -2.18
CA LEU A 6 3.25 -3.98 -2.72
C LEU A 6 3.14 -2.47 -2.87
N LEU A 7 2.02 -1.97 -3.41
CA LEU A 7 1.79 -0.53 -3.56
C LEU A 7 1.72 0.18 -2.21
N VAL A 8 1.01 -0.38 -1.24
CA VAL A 8 0.91 0.19 0.12
C VAL A 8 2.29 0.19 0.80
N SER A 9 3.08 -0.87 0.67
CA SER A 9 4.43 -0.95 1.24
C SER A 9 5.39 0.03 0.58
N LEU A 10 5.37 0.14 -0.75
CA LEU A 10 6.19 1.10 -1.49
C LEU A 10 5.83 2.53 -1.13
N LEU A 11 4.54 2.87 -1.08
CA LEU A 11 4.07 4.20 -0.72
C LEU A 11 4.34 4.51 0.76
N GLY A 12 4.21 3.55 1.67
CA GLY A 12 4.56 3.71 3.08
C GLY A 12 6.05 3.96 3.29
N ALA A 13 6.91 3.19 2.61
CA ALA A 13 8.36 3.41 2.64
C ALA A 13 8.74 4.77 2.02
N SER A 14 8.09 5.12 0.89
CA SER A 14 8.29 6.41 0.23
C SER A 14 7.84 7.58 1.11
N ALA A 15 6.70 7.46 1.78
CA ALA A 15 6.15 8.50 2.66
C ALA A 15 7.03 8.74 3.90
N GLY A 16 7.67 7.70 4.44
CA GLY A 16 8.61 7.83 5.55
C GLY A 16 9.94 8.49 5.18
N LEU A 17 10.37 8.36 3.92
CA LEU A 17 11.61 8.94 3.40
C LEU A 17 11.39 10.27 2.67
N SER A 18 10.14 10.60 2.31
CA SER A 18 9.83 11.80 1.55
C SER A 18 9.69 13.01 2.46
N ASP A 19 10.45 14.06 2.17
CA ASP A 19 10.25 15.39 2.77
C ASP A 19 9.06 16.15 2.17
N SER A 20 8.45 15.63 1.09
CA SER A 20 7.36 16.31 0.39
C SER A 20 6.01 16.04 1.03
N LYS A 21 5.25 17.09 1.33
CA LYS A 21 3.87 16.96 1.86
C LYS A 21 2.93 16.23 0.91
N ARG A 22 3.09 16.44 -0.39
CA ARG A 22 2.20 15.84 -1.41
C ARG A 22 2.21 14.31 -1.34
N ILE A 23 3.38 13.69 -1.17
CA ILE A 23 3.51 12.22 -1.09
C ILE A 23 2.85 11.69 0.19
N VAL A 24 3.12 12.32 1.34
CA VAL A 24 2.52 11.94 2.63
C VAL A 24 1.00 12.11 2.61
N GLY A 25 0.50 13.20 2.02
CA GLY A 25 -0.92 13.46 1.84
C GLY A 25 -1.59 12.42 0.92
N ALA A 26 -0.98 12.11 -0.23
CA ALA A 26 -1.49 11.10 -1.14
C ALA A 26 -1.56 9.70 -0.49
N TYR A 27 -0.52 9.32 0.28
CA TYR A 27 -0.52 8.10 1.07
C TYR A 27 -1.64 8.08 2.12
N GLY A 28 -1.84 9.19 2.84
CA GLY A 28 -2.91 9.33 3.82
C GLY A 28 -4.31 9.20 3.21
N VAL A 29 -4.56 9.83 2.04
CA VAL A 29 -5.83 9.71 1.31
C VAL A 29 -6.07 8.27 0.86
N LEU A 30 -5.05 7.62 0.31
CA LEU A 30 -5.16 6.21 -0.11
C LEU A 30 -5.49 5.30 1.08
N LEU A 31 -4.80 5.48 2.22
CA LEU A 31 -5.07 4.74 3.44
C LEU A 31 -6.51 4.96 3.93
N ALA A 32 -7.00 6.21 3.91
CA ALA A 32 -8.35 6.53 4.33
C ALA A 32 -9.41 5.83 3.46
N ILE A 33 -9.22 5.81 2.13
CA ILE A 33 -10.10 5.08 1.21
C ILE A 33 -10.10 3.59 1.55
N LEU A 34 -8.92 3.00 1.75
CA LEU A 34 -8.80 1.59 2.10
C LEU A 34 -9.48 1.26 3.44
N VAL A 35 -9.40 2.15 4.45
CA VAL A 35 -10.09 1.97 5.74
C VAL A 35 -11.60 1.95 5.54
N VAL A 36 -12.15 2.91 4.78
CA VAL A 36 -13.60 2.97 4.52
C VAL A 36 -14.09 1.71 3.79
N LEU A 37 -13.31 1.21 2.82
CA LEU A 37 -13.64 -0.03 2.11
C LEU A 37 -13.59 -1.25 3.03
N GLN A 38 -12.55 -1.38 3.86
CA GLN A 38 -12.42 -2.50 4.82
C GLN A 38 -13.54 -2.49 5.85
N LEU A 39 -13.85 -1.32 6.42
CA LEU A 39 -14.95 -1.17 7.36
C LEU A 39 -16.29 -1.56 6.73
N GLY A 40 -16.52 -1.17 5.47
CA GLY A 40 -17.69 -1.60 4.71
C GLY A 40 -17.76 -3.12 4.53
N LEU A 41 -16.64 -3.78 4.25
CA LEU A 41 -16.55 -5.24 4.15
C LEU A 41 -16.77 -5.93 5.49
N LEU A 42 -16.26 -5.37 6.60
CA LEU A 42 -16.53 -5.90 7.95
C LEU A 42 -18.02 -5.81 8.28
N ILE A 43 -18.64 -4.64 8.09
CA ILE A 43 -20.07 -4.44 8.33
C ILE A 43 -20.89 -5.40 7.47
N TYR A 44 -20.54 -5.53 6.19
CA TYR A 44 -21.20 -6.47 5.27
C TYR A 44 -21.05 -7.93 5.73
N GLY A 45 -19.85 -8.33 6.15
CA GLY A 45 -19.58 -9.68 6.68
C GLY A 45 -20.40 -9.97 7.94
N PHE A 46 -20.37 -9.07 8.92
CA PHE A 46 -21.14 -9.22 10.16
C PHE A 46 -22.65 -9.26 9.91
N SER A 47 -23.17 -8.45 8.99
CA SER A 47 -24.60 -8.44 8.66
C SER A 47 -25.08 -9.70 7.95
N ARG A 48 -24.19 -10.42 7.24
CA ARG A 48 -24.52 -11.63 6.49
C ARG A 48 -24.36 -12.91 7.30
N HIS A 49 -23.77 -12.85 8.49
CA HIS A 49 -23.57 -14.00 9.36
C HIS A 49 -24.89 -14.75 9.66
N ASP A 50 -26.01 -14.01 9.76
CA ASP A 50 -27.34 -14.59 9.99
C ASP A 50 -27.97 -15.23 8.73
N GLN A 51 -27.42 -14.95 7.54
CA GLN A 51 -27.92 -15.45 6.25
C GLN A 51 -27.11 -16.63 5.71
N VAL A 52 -26.12 -17.11 6.47
CA VAL A 52 -25.25 -18.23 6.07
C VAL A 52 -26.09 -19.45 5.71
N ASP A 53 -27.13 -19.77 6.47
CA ASP A 53 -28.02 -20.91 6.19
C ASP A 53 -28.69 -20.82 4.82
N THR A 54 -29.25 -19.66 4.47
CA THR A 54 -29.93 -19.45 3.17
C THR A 54 -28.93 -19.45 2.02
N LEU A 55 -27.73 -18.90 2.24
CA LEU A 55 -26.67 -18.85 1.24
C LEU A 55 -26.11 -20.25 0.96
N LEU A 56 -25.87 -21.06 2.01
CA LEU A 56 -25.45 -22.44 1.88
C LEU A 56 -26.53 -23.28 1.18
N ASP A 57 -27.81 -23.12 1.52
CA ASP A 57 -28.90 -23.85 0.88
C ASP A 57 -29.00 -23.52 -0.62
N SER A 58 -28.96 -22.23 -0.98
CA SER A 58 -28.99 -21.80 -2.38
C SER A 58 -27.76 -22.26 -3.17
N ALA A 59 -26.58 -22.22 -2.55
CA ALA A 59 -25.33 -22.68 -3.17
C ALA A 59 -25.35 -24.20 -3.36
N TRP A 60 -25.84 -24.95 -2.37
CA TRP A 60 -25.99 -26.40 -2.45
C TRP A 60 -26.98 -26.79 -3.54
N GLN A 61 -28.13 -26.11 -3.63
CA GLN A 61 -29.11 -26.32 -4.70
C GLN A 61 -28.48 -26.09 -6.08
N THR A 62 -27.78 -24.98 -6.24
CA THR A 62 -27.13 -24.64 -7.52
C THR A 62 -26.10 -25.69 -7.90
N ALA A 63 -25.24 -26.11 -6.96
CA ALA A 63 -24.25 -27.15 -7.18
C ALA A 63 -24.90 -28.51 -7.48
N TYR A 64 -26.01 -28.83 -6.82
CA TYR A 64 -26.76 -30.06 -7.09
C TYR A 64 -27.26 -30.10 -8.53
N ASP A 65 -27.74 -28.96 -9.05
CA ASP A 65 -28.28 -28.88 -10.41
C ASP A 65 -27.17 -28.84 -11.47
N SER A 66 -26.11 -28.07 -11.25
CA SER A 66 -25.07 -27.83 -12.26
C SER A 66 -23.87 -28.78 -12.20
N ASP A 67 -23.42 -29.17 -11.00
CA ASP A 67 -22.19 -29.92 -10.80
C ASP A 67 -22.28 -30.89 -9.59
N PRO A 68 -22.98 -32.04 -9.77
CA PRO A 68 -23.07 -33.04 -8.71
C PRO A 68 -21.72 -33.65 -8.35
N ARG A 69 -20.69 -33.59 -9.21
CA ARG A 69 -19.36 -34.14 -8.88
C ARG A 69 -18.68 -33.32 -7.79
N SER A 70 -18.81 -31.99 -7.83
CA SER A 70 -18.30 -31.13 -6.76
C SER A 70 -18.97 -31.44 -5.42
N LEU A 71 -20.29 -31.68 -5.41
CA LEU A 71 -20.99 -32.12 -4.19
C LEU A 71 -20.50 -33.47 -3.68
N GLN A 72 -20.24 -34.43 -4.57
CA GLN A 72 -19.70 -35.73 -4.16
C GLN A 72 -18.33 -35.61 -3.47
N ASP A 73 -17.46 -34.71 -3.95
CA ASP A 73 -16.17 -34.42 -3.30
C ASP A 73 -16.38 -33.79 -1.92
N ILE A 74 -17.32 -32.85 -1.79
CA ILE A 74 -17.67 -32.23 -0.51
C ILE A 74 -18.21 -33.28 0.47
N GLU A 75 -19.18 -34.11 0.06
CA GLU A 75 -19.75 -35.20 0.87
C GLU A 75 -18.67 -36.19 1.33
N THR A 76 -17.75 -36.56 0.44
CA THR A 76 -16.63 -37.47 0.74
C THR A 76 -15.63 -36.85 1.71
N ARG A 77 -15.28 -35.58 1.48
CA ARG A 77 -14.29 -34.86 2.30
C ARG A 77 -14.80 -34.53 3.70
N LEU A 78 -16.08 -34.21 3.82
CA LEU A 78 -16.73 -33.91 5.09
C LEU A 78 -17.35 -35.15 5.75
N GLN A 79 -17.35 -36.31 5.09
CA GLN A 79 -17.95 -37.56 5.58
C GLN A 79 -19.42 -37.40 5.97
N CYS A 80 -20.20 -36.74 5.11
CA CYS A 80 -21.60 -36.42 5.31
C CYS A 80 -22.43 -36.76 4.07
N CYS A 81 -23.75 -36.71 4.19
CA CYS A 81 -24.68 -37.07 3.12
C CYS A 81 -25.83 -36.09 3.04
N GLY A 82 -26.10 -35.56 1.85
CA GLY A 82 -27.18 -34.59 1.66
C GLY A 82 -27.00 -33.30 2.46
N PHE A 83 -27.85 -32.31 2.19
CA PHE A 83 -27.71 -30.98 2.80
C PHE A 83 -28.35 -30.92 4.18
N ALA A 84 -29.68 -30.77 4.26
CA ALA A 84 -30.40 -30.63 5.53
C ALA A 84 -30.68 -31.99 6.20
N SER A 85 -30.88 -33.03 5.39
CA SER A 85 -31.05 -34.43 5.82
C SER A 85 -30.23 -35.36 4.92
N VAL A 86 -30.09 -36.61 5.35
CA VAL A 86 -29.25 -37.64 4.70
C VAL A 86 -29.72 -37.97 3.27
N ASP A 87 -30.97 -37.65 2.96
CA ASP A 87 -31.66 -37.88 1.70
C ASP A 87 -31.99 -36.58 0.94
N ASP A 88 -31.70 -35.41 1.52
CA ASP A 88 -31.92 -34.10 0.89
C ASP A 88 -30.79 -33.77 -0.10
N ARG A 89 -31.09 -33.82 -1.40
CA ARG A 89 -30.15 -33.47 -2.48
C ARG A 89 -28.79 -34.19 -2.33
N ALA A 90 -28.85 -35.45 -1.91
CA ALA A 90 -27.71 -36.32 -1.77
C ALA A 90 -27.21 -36.81 -3.14
N VAL A 91 -25.91 -37.03 -3.25
CA VAL A 91 -25.26 -37.48 -4.49
C VAL A 91 -24.66 -38.88 -4.29
N PRO A 92 -24.58 -39.75 -5.32
CA PRO A 92 -25.08 -39.62 -6.70
C PRO A 92 -26.62 -39.65 -6.84
N LYS A 93 -27.15 -38.87 -7.81
CA LYS A 93 -28.61 -38.71 -8.07
C LYS A 93 -29.31 -40.02 -8.42
N ASP A 94 -28.56 -40.95 -8.99
CA ASP A 94 -29.00 -42.26 -9.49
C ASP A 94 -29.58 -43.14 -8.36
N SER A 95 -29.21 -42.84 -7.11
CA SER A 95 -29.77 -43.46 -5.92
C SER A 95 -29.72 -42.45 -4.78
N MET A 96 -30.88 -41.91 -4.40
CA MET A 96 -31.01 -40.96 -3.27
C MET A 96 -30.44 -41.48 -1.93
N LYS A 97 -30.17 -42.78 -1.82
CA LYS A 97 -29.54 -43.39 -0.63
C LYS A 97 -28.14 -43.92 -0.92
N ALA A 98 -27.54 -43.61 -2.07
CA ALA A 98 -26.24 -44.12 -2.48
C ALA A 98 -25.18 -43.75 -1.45
N CYS A 99 -25.08 -42.48 -1.07
CA CYS A 99 -24.09 -42.06 -0.09
C CYS A 99 -24.33 -42.67 1.32
N ALA A 100 -25.60 -42.81 1.75
CA ALA A 100 -25.94 -43.35 3.08
C ALA A 100 -25.87 -44.89 3.19
N ARG A 101 -26.13 -45.61 2.09
CA ARG A 101 -26.16 -47.09 2.04
C ARG A 101 -24.96 -47.69 1.35
N SER A 102 -24.15 -46.92 0.63
CA SER A 102 -22.97 -47.44 -0.03
C SER A 102 -22.03 -48.05 1.01
N PRO A 103 -21.57 -49.29 0.83
CA PRO A 103 -20.58 -49.91 1.70
C PRO A 103 -19.26 -49.13 1.76
N ALA A 104 -18.98 -48.30 0.76
CA ALA A 104 -17.75 -47.53 0.65
C ALA A 104 -17.80 -46.20 1.43
N PHE A 105 -18.99 -45.65 1.70
CA PHE A 105 -19.15 -44.29 2.27
C PHE A 105 -20.01 -44.29 3.52
N GLY A 106 -21.23 -44.85 3.46
CA GLY A 106 -22.08 -45.14 4.63
C GLY A 106 -22.38 -43.96 5.56
N TYR A 107 -22.34 -42.72 5.07
CA TYR A 107 -22.46 -41.53 5.91
C TYR A 107 -23.89 -41.34 6.42
N LYS A 108 -24.05 -41.13 7.73
CA LYS A 108 -25.37 -41.02 8.40
C LYS A 108 -25.70 -39.62 8.91
N VAL A 109 -24.84 -38.64 8.65
CA VAL A 109 -24.96 -37.27 9.15
C VAL A 109 -25.18 -36.30 7.99
N PRO A 110 -26.06 -35.30 8.14
CA PRO A 110 -26.28 -34.28 7.11
C PRO A 110 -25.09 -33.32 7.00
N CYS A 111 -24.84 -32.79 5.81
CA CYS A 111 -23.71 -31.89 5.56
C CYS A 111 -23.93 -30.47 6.12
N LYS A 112 -25.16 -30.00 6.32
CA LYS A 112 -25.45 -28.62 6.76
C LYS A 112 -24.62 -28.21 7.98
N ASN A 113 -24.66 -28.99 9.06
CA ASN A 113 -23.97 -28.64 10.31
C ASN A 113 -22.44 -28.64 10.15
N GLN A 114 -21.90 -29.62 9.41
CA GLN A 114 -20.46 -29.71 9.17
C GLN A 114 -19.97 -28.59 8.26
N LEU A 115 -20.76 -28.24 7.24
CA LEU A 115 -20.47 -27.15 6.31
C LEU A 115 -20.56 -25.79 7.04
N GLN A 116 -21.57 -25.61 7.88
CA GLN A 116 -21.71 -24.41 8.71
C GLN A 116 -20.58 -24.28 9.72
N GLN A 117 -20.17 -25.38 10.35
CA GLN A 117 -19.04 -25.38 11.28
C GLN A 117 -17.70 -25.11 10.58
N ALA A 118 -17.48 -25.71 9.41
CA ALA A 118 -16.31 -25.46 8.58
C ALA A 118 -16.27 -23.99 8.13
N TYR A 119 -17.41 -23.47 7.68
CA TYR A 119 -17.55 -22.08 7.27
C TYR A 119 -17.28 -21.11 8.44
N SER A 120 -17.98 -21.27 9.57
CA SER A 120 -17.82 -20.40 10.76
C SER A 120 -16.38 -20.39 11.29
N ARG A 121 -15.70 -21.55 11.30
CA ARG A 121 -14.29 -21.61 11.72
C ARG A 121 -13.38 -20.77 10.83
N HIS A 122 -13.59 -20.78 9.52
CA HIS A 122 -12.80 -19.99 8.58
C HIS A 122 -13.22 -18.53 8.55
N GLU A 123 -14.52 -18.25 8.66
CA GLU A 123 -15.08 -16.90 8.67
C GLU A 123 -14.53 -16.07 9.83
N HIS A 124 -14.58 -16.59 11.07
CA HIS A 124 -14.05 -15.87 12.23
C HIS A 124 -12.54 -15.61 12.11
N ALA A 125 -11.77 -16.56 11.56
CA ALA A 125 -10.35 -16.36 11.32
C ALA A 125 -10.09 -15.24 10.30
N VAL A 126 -10.84 -15.23 9.20
CA VAL A 126 -10.71 -14.19 8.15
C VAL A 126 -11.13 -12.83 8.67
N LEU A 127 -12.29 -12.72 9.34
CA LEU A 127 -12.76 -11.48 9.94
C LEU A 127 -11.78 -10.96 11.00
N GLY A 128 -11.20 -11.86 11.81
CA GLY A 128 -10.17 -11.52 12.78
C GLY A 128 -8.92 -10.93 12.15
N VAL A 129 -8.40 -11.55 11.07
CA VAL A 129 -7.23 -11.02 10.34
C VAL A 129 -7.52 -9.64 9.74
N ILE A 130 -8.69 -9.46 9.11
CA ILE A 130 -9.10 -8.16 8.53
C ILE A 130 -9.16 -7.09 9.63
N SER A 131 -9.72 -7.44 10.80
CA SER A 131 -9.85 -6.52 11.93
C SER A 131 -8.49 -6.05 12.46
N VAL A 132 -7.51 -6.96 12.56
CA VAL A 132 -6.14 -6.61 12.97
C VAL A 132 -5.48 -5.68 11.93
N ILE A 133 -5.65 -5.97 10.64
CA ILE A 133 -5.13 -5.13 9.56
C ILE A 133 -5.74 -3.72 9.65
N GLU A 134 -7.04 -3.62 9.87
CA GLU A 134 -7.73 -2.33 9.99
C GLU A 134 -7.20 -1.49 11.16
N ILE A 135 -6.95 -2.10 12.32
CA ILE A 135 -6.33 -1.42 13.47
C ILE A 135 -4.95 -0.87 13.09
N LEU A 136 -4.11 -1.69 12.45
CA LEU A 136 -2.78 -1.24 12.00
C LEU A 136 -2.88 -0.09 10.99
N GLN A 137 -3.88 -0.14 10.12
CA GLN A 137 -4.11 0.86 9.09
C GLN A 137 -4.59 2.20 9.68
N ILE A 138 -5.43 2.17 10.72
CA ILE A 138 -5.85 3.35 11.47
C ILE A 138 -4.63 3.99 12.17
N LEU A 139 -3.77 3.18 12.80
CA LEU A 139 -2.53 3.68 13.41
C LEU A 139 -1.61 4.35 12.37
N ALA A 140 -1.47 3.73 11.19
CA ALA A 140 -0.71 4.31 10.08
C ALA A 140 -1.31 5.62 9.57
N LEU A 141 -2.64 5.71 9.48
CA LEU A 141 -3.33 6.94 9.07
C LEU A 141 -3.13 8.06 10.10
N VAL A 142 -3.24 7.75 11.39
CA VAL A 142 -2.97 8.71 12.48
C VAL A 142 -1.53 9.22 12.38
N ALA A 143 -0.55 8.31 12.22
CA ALA A 143 0.85 8.69 12.03
C ALA A 143 1.04 9.59 10.78
N ALA A 144 0.40 9.26 9.66
CA ALA A 144 0.45 10.06 8.44
C ALA A 144 -0.12 11.47 8.65
N VAL A 145 -1.22 11.61 9.39
CA VAL A 145 -1.80 12.92 9.74
C VAL A 145 -0.85 13.73 10.64
N PHE A 146 -0.22 13.10 11.63
CA PHE A 146 0.79 13.76 12.45
C PHE A 146 1.99 14.23 11.62
N LEU A 147 2.49 13.38 10.72
CA LEU A 147 3.60 13.70 9.83
C LEU A 147 3.24 14.85 8.88
N TYR A 148 2.05 14.80 8.28
CA TYR A 148 1.54 15.82 7.38
C TYR A 148 1.46 17.21 8.04
N LYS A 149 1.07 17.26 9.32
CA LYS A 149 1.04 18.50 10.11
C LYS A 149 2.44 19.02 10.48
N ARG A 150 3.44 18.13 10.60
CA ARG A 150 4.81 18.49 11.00
C ARG A 150 5.67 19.01 9.86
N ILE A 151 5.50 18.47 8.65
CA ILE A 151 6.29 18.87 7.49
C ILE A 151 5.94 20.34 7.13
N PRO A 152 6.87 21.18 6.62
CA PRO A 152 6.57 22.51 6.07
C PRO A 152 5.95 22.43 4.66
N SER A 153 5.19 23.44 4.21
CA SER A 153 4.56 23.37 2.87
C SER A 153 5.61 23.28 1.75
N ASP A 154 5.35 22.46 0.73
CA ASP A 154 6.25 22.30 -0.42
C ASP A 154 6.51 23.65 -1.11
N ASP A 155 5.54 24.56 -1.09
CA ASP A 155 5.67 25.91 -1.68
C ASP A 155 6.74 26.76 -0.96
N VAL A 156 6.87 26.59 0.36
CA VAL A 156 7.88 27.27 1.16
C VAL A 156 9.27 26.70 0.86
N LEU A 157 9.35 25.38 0.68
CA LEU A 157 10.57 24.69 0.29
C LEU A 157 11.03 25.09 -1.12
N GLU A 158 10.10 25.16 -2.07
CA GLU A 158 10.39 25.54 -3.45
C GLU A 158 10.80 27.02 -3.53
N PHE A 159 10.15 27.90 -2.78
CA PHE A 159 10.54 29.30 -2.66
C PHE A 159 11.94 29.45 -2.05
N GLY A 160 12.25 28.70 -0.98
CA GLY A 160 13.58 28.67 -0.37
C GLY A 160 14.65 28.24 -1.38
N ARG A 161 14.42 27.14 -2.10
CA ARG A 161 15.36 26.62 -3.11
C ARG A 161 15.58 27.62 -4.25
N ARG A 162 14.52 28.30 -4.70
CA ARG A 162 14.61 29.34 -5.73
C ARG A 162 15.39 30.57 -5.25
N SER A 163 15.18 30.98 -3.99
CA SER A 163 15.93 32.07 -3.35
C SER A 163 17.42 31.74 -3.27
N ASP A 164 17.78 30.54 -2.84
CA ASP A 164 19.18 30.12 -2.71
C ASP A 164 19.89 30.03 -4.07
N HIS A 165 19.20 29.52 -5.10
CA HIS A 165 19.74 29.51 -6.45
C HIS A 165 20.00 30.93 -6.98
N SER A 166 19.07 31.85 -6.73
CA SER A 166 19.23 33.26 -7.11
C SER A 166 20.42 33.90 -6.39
N ARG A 167 20.62 33.59 -5.11
CA ARG A 167 21.77 34.07 -4.32
C ARG A 167 23.10 33.51 -4.83
N ALA A 168 23.14 32.25 -5.24
CA ALA A 168 24.34 31.64 -5.81
C ALA A 168 24.75 32.33 -7.13
N LEU A 169 23.78 32.60 -8.01
CA LEU A 169 24.03 33.34 -9.27
C LEU A 169 24.54 34.76 -9.02
N LEU A 170 23.94 35.48 -8.06
CA LEU A 170 24.39 36.84 -7.70
C LEU A 170 25.81 36.87 -7.14
N ARG A 171 26.24 35.83 -6.40
CA ARG A 171 27.62 35.72 -5.93
C ARG A 171 28.58 35.48 -7.09
N GLY A 172 28.24 34.59 -8.03
CA GLY A 172 29.04 34.35 -9.23
C GLY A 172 29.28 35.64 -10.03
N MET A 173 28.23 36.43 -10.29
CA MET A 173 28.38 37.70 -11.02
C MET A 173 29.26 38.72 -10.27
N ARG A 174 29.18 38.78 -8.93
CA ARG A 174 30.03 39.67 -8.14
C ARG A 174 31.50 39.28 -8.20
N ASP A 175 31.79 37.98 -8.17
CA ASP A 175 33.16 37.47 -8.24
C ASP A 175 33.76 37.70 -9.64
N GLU A 176 32.95 37.61 -10.70
CA GLU A 176 33.35 37.97 -12.07
C GLU A 176 33.71 39.47 -12.19
N ASP A 177 32.87 40.36 -11.67
CA ASP A 177 33.13 41.80 -11.67
C ASP A 177 34.44 42.14 -10.92
N GLN A 178 34.69 41.48 -9.78
CA GLN A 178 35.95 41.66 -9.04
C GLN A 178 37.16 41.12 -9.79
N GLY A 179 37.02 40.01 -10.52
CA GLY A 179 38.09 39.48 -11.37
C GLY A 179 38.50 40.44 -12.48
N LEU A 180 37.53 41.04 -13.17
CA LEU A 180 37.77 42.01 -14.25
C LEU A 180 38.47 43.28 -13.74
N LEU A 181 38.06 43.78 -12.56
CA LEU A 181 38.71 44.93 -11.94
C LEU A 181 40.16 44.65 -11.54
N ASN A 182 40.46 43.43 -11.05
CA ASN A 182 41.80 43.06 -10.66
C ASN A 182 42.74 42.90 -11.87
N ASP A 183 42.24 42.38 -12.99
CA ASP A 183 43.01 42.21 -14.23
C ASP A 183 43.36 43.56 -14.88
N GLN A 184 42.42 44.53 -14.87
CA GLN A 184 42.71 45.91 -15.29
C GLN A 184 43.79 46.57 -14.41
N GLY A 185 43.78 46.31 -13.10
CA GLY A 185 44.79 46.83 -12.18
C GLY A 185 46.21 46.27 -12.42
N GLN A 186 46.33 45.00 -12.83
CA GLN A 186 47.61 44.41 -13.21
C GLN A 186 48.12 44.92 -14.57
N GLN A 187 47.23 45.16 -15.54
CA GLN A 187 47.62 45.74 -16.83
C GLN A 187 48.14 47.17 -16.71
N GLN A 188 47.60 47.97 -15.78
CA GLN A 188 48.12 49.32 -15.51
C GLN A 188 49.45 49.33 -14.73
N SER A 189 49.67 48.36 -13.85
CA SER A 189 50.92 48.30 -13.04
C SER A 189 52.12 47.78 -13.83
N GLY A 190 51.91 46.99 -14.89
CA GLY A 190 52.99 46.52 -15.77
C GLY A 190 53.55 47.58 -16.73
N ALA A 191 52.86 48.71 -16.93
CA ALA A 191 53.29 49.77 -17.84
C ALA A 191 54.17 50.86 -17.20
N TYR A 192 54.38 50.83 -15.87
CA TYR A 192 55.14 51.84 -15.13
C TYR A 192 56.54 51.41 -14.68
N ASP A 193 56.94 50.15 -14.92
CA ASP A 193 58.24 49.61 -14.46
C ASP A 193 59.28 49.46 -15.59
N GLU A 194 59.13 50.21 -16.68
CA GLU A 194 60.08 50.23 -17.82
C GLU A 194 60.78 51.59 -18.03
N ASP A 195 60.71 52.52 -17.04
CA ASP A 195 61.36 53.84 -17.14
C ASP A 195 62.41 54.12 -16.03
N SER A 196 62.64 53.18 -15.10
CA SER A 196 63.57 53.36 -13.98
C SER A 196 64.86 52.55 -14.13
N ARG A 197 65.44 52.52 -15.35
CA ARG A 197 66.71 51.82 -15.62
C ARG A 197 67.67 52.56 -16.56
N TYR A 198 67.65 53.90 -16.56
CA TYR A 198 68.72 54.72 -17.14
C TYR A 198 69.02 55.93 -16.24
N GLY A 199 70.20 55.95 -15.61
CA GLY A 199 70.57 57.04 -14.71
C GLY A 199 71.92 56.84 -14.02
N THR A 200 72.96 56.59 -14.81
CA THR A 200 74.36 56.44 -14.41
C THR A 200 75.06 57.80 -14.21
N VAL A 201 76.15 57.80 -13.43
CA VAL A 201 77.44 58.52 -13.68
C VAL A 201 77.61 59.97 -13.17
N THR A 202 78.46 60.08 -12.12
CA THR A 202 79.62 61.00 -11.97
C THR A 202 79.45 62.40 -11.37
N THR A 203 80.25 62.67 -10.32
CA THR A 203 81.23 63.79 -10.14
C THR A 203 81.79 63.67 -8.70
N LEU A 204 83.05 63.33 -8.39
CA LEU A 204 84.33 64.05 -8.57
C LEU A 204 84.29 65.53 -8.18
N ARG A 205 84.60 65.86 -6.91
CA ARG A 205 85.85 66.53 -6.48
C ARG A 205 85.92 66.67 -4.96
#